data_AF-A0A7G5H2S4-F1
#
_entry.id   AF-A0A7G5H2S4-F1
#
_cell.length_a   1.000
_cell.length_b   1.000
_cell.length_c   1.000
_cell.angle_alpha   90.00
_cell.angle_beta   90.00
_cell.angle_gamma   90.00
#
_symmetry.space_group_name_H-M   'P 1'
#
loop_
_entity.id
_entity.type
_entity.pdbx_description
1 polymer ?
#
loop_
_entity_poly.entity_id
_entity_poly.type
_entity_poly.pdbx_seq_one_letter_code
_entity_poly.pdbx_strand_id
1 'polypeptide(L)'
;MALINTYEHSEQLRKKGFNKENEQILITQFSGSAQSNDLTLPYNCSGYGRVHHFRRESSAGFPENSLPIDPAHHALQLPFENLVRVQVFQNAVCSWRCWYCFVDYNLLSGNLKHAAYLTVEQLLDLYQAEEQPLPIIDLSGGQPDLIPEWILWFTDAVRRRGLVGKVYVWSDDNLSNNYLWEHLSKEEIGRLAEPSLYGRVGCFKGFDPESFSFNTNTYPELFDQQFVIMKRLVESRLDMYGYVTLTAQTADSLQNKMISFMDQIQERIHPNFLLRTIPLPIKTFSPSIPRMASLHHQAISIQQEAVAVWNDELQKRFTAEQRYKRVFEHMIWD
;
A
#
# COMPACT_ATOMS: atom_id res chain seq x y z
N MET A 1 9.37 -23.63 -5.08
CA MET A 1 8.90 -23.48 -3.69
C MET A 1 7.42 -23.81 -3.66
N ALA A 2 6.89 -24.29 -2.54
CA ALA A 2 5.44 -24.41 -2.39
C ALA A 2 4.80 -23.00 -2.35
N LEU A 3 3.65 -22.84 -3.01
CA LEU A 3 2.88 -21.59 -2.97
C LEU A 3 2.29 -21.39 -1.56
N ILE A 4 2.16 -20.13 -1.17
CA ILE A 4 1.59 -19.76 0.13
C ILE A 4 0.08 -19.95 0.10
N ASN A 5 -0.45 -20.74 1.04
CA ASN A 5 -1.87 -20.70 1.38
C ASN A 5 -2.17 -19.38 2.11
N THR A 6 -2.70 -18.40 1.37
CA THR A 6 -2.89 -17.03 1.88
C THR A 6 -3.82 -16.99 3.09
N TYR A 7 -4.88 -17.80 3.12
CA TYR A 7 -5.84 -17.80 4.22
C TYR A 7 -5.20 -18.30 5.52
N GLU A 8 -4.63 -19.50 5.50
CA GLU A 8 -3.98 -20.10 6.68
C GLU A 8 -2.81 -19.24 7.19
N HIS A 9 -2.01 -18.70 6.27
CA HIS A 9 -0.86 -17.88 6.63
C HIS A 9 -1.27 -16.51 7.19
N SER A 10 -2.35 -15.91 6.66
CA SER A 10 -2.94 -14.67 7.21
C SER A 10 -3.44 -14.88 8.64
N GLU A 11 -4.17 -15.96 8.90
CA GLU A 11 -4.66 -16.31 10.25
C GLU A 11 -3.52 -16.49 11.25
N GLN A 12 -2.47 -17.23 10.86
CA GLN A 12 -1.32 -17.46 11.72
C GLN A 12 -0.56 -16.16 12.02
N LEU A 13 -0.41 -15.30 11.03
CA LEU A 13 0.29 -14.03 11.20
C LEU A 13 -0.53 -13.01 11.98
N ARG A 14 -1.84 -12.94 11.78
CA ARG A 14 -2.72 -12.08 12.58
C ARG A 14 -2.64 -12.42 14.07
N LYS A 15 -2.65 -13.70 14.44
CA LYS A 15 -2.46 -14.15 15.83
C LYS A 15 -1.14 -13.69 16.45
N LYS A 16 -0.09 -13.53 15.64
CA LYS A 16 1.19 -12.97 16.09
C LYS A 16 1.18 -11.44 16.10
N GLY A 17 0.53 -10.82 15.12
CA GLY A 17 0.56 -9.38 14.92
C GLY A 17 -0.37 -8.61 15.87
N PHE A 18 -1.36 -9.27 16.46
CA PHE A 18 -2.46 -8.61 17.16
C PHE A 18 -2.68 -9.15 18.57
N ASN A 19 -2.66 -8.26 19.56
CA ASN A 19 -3.05 -8.55 20.94
C ASN A 19 -4.30 -7.72 21.28
N LYS A 20 -5.47 -8.32 21.04
CA LYS A 20 -6.77 -7.66 21.21
C LYS A 20 -7.05 -7.22 22.64
N GLU A 21 -6.68 -8.05 23.63
CA GLU A 21 -6.96 -7.78 25.05
C GLU A 21 -6.32 -6.47 25.52
N ASN A 22 -5.13 -6.16 25.01
CA ASN A 22 -4.38 -4.98 25.40
C ASN A 22 -4.42 -3.86 24.35
N GLU A 23 -5.21 -4.02 23.29
CA GLU A 23 -5.25 -3.11 22.13
C GLU A 23 -3.87 -2.81 21.53
N GLN A 24 -3.04 -3.84 21.42
CA GLN A 24 -1.67 -3.73 20.93
C GLN A 24 -1.47 -4.36 19.56
N ILE A 25 -0.62 -3.70 18.77
CA ILE A 25 -0.20 -4.12 17.45
C ILE A 25 1.30 -4.42 17.51
N LEU A 26 1.73 -5.47 16.83
CA LEU A 26 3.15 -5.79 16.71
C LEU A 26 3.80 -4.88 15.66
N ILE A 27 4.61 -3.93 16.13
CA ILE A 27 5.26 -2.90 15.32
C ILE A 27 6.74 -3.22 15.17
N THR A 28 7.24 -3.07 13.95
CA THR A 28 8.64 -3.30 13.58
C THR A 28 9.57 -2.36 14.35
N GLN A 29 10.67 -2.90 14.84
CA GLN A 29 11.83 -2.13 15.30
C GLN A 29 12.93 -2.20 14.22
N PHE A 30 13.30 -1.05 13.67
CA PHE A 30 14.16 -1.01 12.47
C PHE A 30 15.65 -1.29 12.73
N SER A 31 16.10 -1.12 13.98
CA SER A 31 17.50 -1.28 14.36
C SER A 31 18.08 -2.62 13.92
N GLY A 32 19.19 -2.57 13.17
CA GLY A 32 19.92 -3.76 12.71
C GLY A 32 19.24 -4.58 11.60
N SER A 33 18.17 -4.06 10.99
CA SER A 33 17.49 -4.74 9.88
C SER A 33 18.14 -4.47 8.51
N ALA A 34 18.02 -5.38 7.55
CA ALA A 34 18.49 -5.15 6.18
C ALA A 34 17.78 -3.96 5.52
N GLN A 35 16.48 -3.77 5.82
CA GLN A 35 15.70 -2.61 5.35
C GLN A 35 16.28 -1.29 5.84
N SER A 36 16.88 -1.26 7.04
CA SER A 36 17.46 -0.03 7.60
C SER A 36 18.63 0.53 6.77
N ASN A 37 19.31 -0.32 5.99
CA ASN A 37 20.42 0.09 5.12
C ASN A 37 19.97 0.94 3.92
N ASP A 38 18.70 0.82 3.51
CA ASP A 38 18.14 1.56 2.38
C ASP A 38 17.31 2.78 2.83
N LEU A 39 17.30 3.10 4.14
CA LEU A 39 16.61 4.29 4.63
C LEU A 39 17.42 5.55 4.32
N THR A 40 16.73 6.59 3.86
CA THR A 40 17.38 7.87 3.53
C THR A 40 17.66 8.73 4.77
N LEU A 41 17.02 8.42 5.90
CA LEU A 41 17.20 9.07 7.19
C LEU A 41 17.25 8.00 8.29
N PRO A 42 17.87 8.29 9.45
CA PRO A 42 17.79 7.41 10.61
C PRO A 42 16.33 7.09 10.97
N TYR A 43 16.10 5.90 11.52
CA TYR A 43 14.83 5.58 12.15
C TYR A 43 14.58 6.53 13.34
N ASN A 44 13.31 6.79 13.64
CA ASN A 44 12.86 7.70 14.68
C ASN A 44 11.80 7.04 15.57
N CYS A 45 11.09 7.80 16.41
CA CYS A 45 10.07 7.26 17.32
C CYS A 45 10.64 6.10 18.16
N SER A 46 11.84 6.31 18.73
CA SER A 46 12.60 5.28 19.48
C SER A 46 12.90 3.98 18.70
N GLY A 47 13.00 4.07 17.37
CA GLY A 47 13.31 2.94 16.50
C GLY A 47 12.10 2.19 15.94
N TYR A 48 10.87 2.63 16.27
CA TYR A 48 9.62 2.07 15.74
C TYR A 48 9.04 2.86 14.56
N GLY A 49 9.61 4.03 14.28
CA GLY A 49 9.24 4.89 13.17
C GLY A 49 10.36 5.02 12.14
N ARG A 50 9.99 5.44 10.93
CA ARG A 50 10.93 5.94 9.94
C ARG A 50 10.28 7.04 9.12
N VAL A 51 11.10 7.93 8.54
CA VAL A 51 10.62 8.90 7.56
C VAL A 51 10.74 8.31 6.16
N HIS A 52 9.67 8.39 5.37
CA HIS A 52 9.72 8.08 3.94
C HIS A 52 9.50 9.34 3.10
N HIS A 53 10.17 9.40 1.95
CA HIS A 53 10.10 10.50 1.00
C HIS A 53 9.36 10.03 -0.26
N PHE A 54 8.09 10.39 -0.38
CA PHE A 54 7.36 10.20 -1.63
C PHE A 54 7.72 11.32 -2.59
N ARG A 55 8.02 10.96 -3.84
CA ARG A 55 8.39 11.87 -4.91
C ARG A 55 7.40 11.71 -6.06
N ARG A 56 7.00 12.84 -6.66
CA ARG A 56 6.14 12.85 -7.85
C ARG A 56 6.86 12.28 -9.06
N GLU A 57 8.12 12.66 -9.25
CA GLU A 57 8.95 12.13 -10.31
C GLU A 57 9.20 10.63 -10.10
N SER A 58 8.87 9.84 -11.12
CA SER A 58 9.04 8.39 -11.15
C SER A 58 10.20 7.99 -12.07
N SER A 59 10.37 6.69 -12.33
CA SER A 59 11.32 6.21 -13.33
C SER A 59 10.92 6.69 -14.74
N ALA A 60 11.89 6.86 -15.64
CA ALA A 60 11.61 7.21 -17.04
C ALA A 60 10.56 6.26 -17.65
N GLY A 61 9.59 6.83 -18.38
CA GLY A 61 8.47 6.10 -18.99
C GLY A 61 7.28 5.84 -18.05
N PHE A 62 7.47 5.90 -16.73
CA PHE A 62 6.36 5.78 -15.78
C PHE A 62 5.62 7.10 -15.63
N PRO A 63 4.29 7.07 -15.39
CA PRO A 63 3.55 8.26 -15.02
C PRO A 63 4.02 8.81 -13.68
N GLU A 64 3.71 10.08 -13.44
CA GLU A 64 3.97 10.74 -12.15
C GLU A 64 3.26 10.03 -11.00
N ASN A 65 3.95 9.88 -9.87
CA ASN A 65 3.38 9.31 -8.67
C ASN A 65 2.75 10.39 -7.79
N SER A 66 1.44 10.58 -7.89
CA SER A 66 0.70 11.51 -7.04
C SER A 66 0.34 10.95 -5.66
N LEU A 67 0.67 9.69 -5.34
CA LEU A 67 0.28 9.04 -4.09
C LEU A 67 1.43 8.97 -3.08
N PRO A 68 1.18 9.28 -1.79
CA PRO A 68 -0.03 9.88 -1.20
C PRO A 68 -0.06 11.42 -1.30
N ILE A 69 0.82 12.03 -2.10
CA ILE A 69 1.08 13.48 -2.17
C ILE A 69 -0.21 14.29 -2.35
N ASP A 70 -0.94 14.06 -3.43
CA ASP A 70 -2.09 14.87 -3.80
C ASP A 70 -3.29 14.68 -2.84
N PRO A 71 -3.66 13.44 -2.47
CA PRO A 71 -4.71 13.22 -1.46
C PRO A 71 -4.38 13.89 -0.12
N ALA A 72 -3.16 13.72 0.38
CA ALA A 72 -2.77 14.28 1.67
C ALA A 72 -2.75 15.81 1.67
N HIS A 73 -2.20 16.45 0.63
CA HIS A 73 -2.20 17.90 0.52
C HIS A 73 -3.61 18.47 0.40
N HIS A 74 -4.50 17.78 -0.35
CA HIS A 74 -5.90 18.19 -0.43
C HIS A 74 -6.59 18.10 0.93
N ALA A 75 -6.46 16.98 1.63
CA ALA A 75 -7.07 16.76 2.95
C ALA A 75 -6.60 17.77 4.01
N LEU A 76 -5.31 18.11 3.98
CA LEU A 76 -4.67 19.03 4.92
C LEU A 76 -4.71 20.51 4.49
N GLN A 77 -5.28 20.80 3.31
CA GLN A 77 -5.29 22.14 2.71
C GLN A 77 -3.88 22.75 2.57
N LEU A 78 -2.90 21.91 2.25
CA LEU A 78 -1.51 22.31 2.04
C LEU A 78 -1.26 22.67 0.56
N PRO A 79 -0.27 23.51 0.25
CA PRO A 79 0.18 23.72 -1.12
C PRO A 79 0.59 22.40 -1.77
N PHE A 80 0.28 22.24 -3.06
CA PHE A 80 0.72 21.05 -3.79
C PHE A 80 2.21 21.11 -4.10
N GLU A 81 2.95 20.12 -3.60
CA GLU A 81 4.38 19.95 -3.87
C GLU A 81 4.67 18.66 -4.64
N ASN A 82 5.94 18.48 -5.03
CA ASN A 82 6.43 17.28 -5.72
C ASN A 82 7.15 16.29 -4.79
N LEU A 83 7.26 16.62 -3.51
CA LEU A 83 7.86 15.77 -2.50
C LEU A 83 7.09 15.94 -1.19
N VAL A 84 6.77 14.83 -0.53
CA VAL A 84 6.27 14.85 0.85
C VAL A 84 7.09 13.90 1.70
N ARG A 85 7.25 14.29 2.96
CA ARG A 85 7.82 13.44 4.01
C ARG A 85 6.67 12.91 4.84
N VAL A 86 6.67 11.60 5.09
CA VAL A 86 5.66 10.95 5.92
C VAL A 86 6.33 10.25 7.10
N GLN A 87 5.63 10.22 8.23
CA GLN A 87 5.98 9.35 9.34
C GLN A 87 5.42 7.96 9.06
N VAL A 88 6.29 6.95 8.91
CA VAL A 88 5.86 5.57 8.72
C VAL A 88 5.85 4.84 10.06
N PHE A 89 4.77 4.12 10.33
CA PHE A 89 4.75 3.02 11.29
C PHE A 89 4.51 1.72 10.52
N GLN A 90 5.27 0.68 10.90
CA GLN A 90 5.27 -0.59 10.16
C GLN A 90 4.78 -1.75 11.00
N ASN A 91 3.66 -2.39 10.64
CA ASN A 91 3.29 -3.64 11.30
C ASN A 91 4.22 -4.79 10.89
N ALA A 92 4.43 -5.74 11.78
CA ALA A 92 5.48 -6.76 11.64
C ALA A 92 4.99 -8.05 10.94
N VAL A 93 3.90 -8.00 10.18
CA VAL A 93 3.21 -9.18 9.64
C VAL A 93 2.70 -8.95 8.22
N CYS A 94 3.02 -9.83 7.27
CA CYS A 94 2.43 -9.86 5.93
C CYS A 94 2.25 -11.29 5.46
N SER A 95 1.11 -11.60 4.84
CA SER A 95 0.81 -12.94 4.32
C SER A 95 1.52 -13.25 3.00
N TRP A 96 1.99 -12.24 2.26
CA TRP A 96 2.64 -12.47 0.96
C TRP A 96 4.15 -12.31 1.03
N ARG A 97 4.84 -12.95 0.09
CA ARG A 97 6.30 -12.93 -0.02
C ARG A 97 6.67 -12.41 -1.39
N CYS A 98 6.32 -11.14 -1.62
CA CYS A 98 6.64 -10.53 -2.90
C CYS A 98 8.16 -10.47 -3.07
N TRP A 99 8.68 -10.93 -4.22
CA TRP A 99 10.13 -11.02 -4.42
C TRP A 99 10.79 -9.63 -4.40
N TYR A 100 10.06 -8.61 -4.83
CA TYR A 100 10.48 -7.21 -4.84
C TYR A 100 10.17 -6.42 -3.56
N CYS A 101 9.65 -7.06 -2.51
CA CYS A 101 9.23 -6.34 -1.31
C CYS A 101 10.39 -5.58 -0.66
N PHE A 102 10.22 -4.28 -0.45
CA PHE A 102 11.16 -3.41 0.27
C PHE A 102 11.37 -3.85 1.72
N VAL A 103 10.40 -4.55 2.31
CA VAL A 103 10.49 -5.03 3.69
C VAL A 103 11.18 -6.39 3.74
N ASP A 104 12.08 -6.58 4.70
CA ASP A 104 12.72 -7.86 4.95
C ASP A 104 11.71 -8.90 5.46
N TYR A 105 11.77 -10.17 5.01
CA TYR A 105 10.84 -11.21 5.45
C TYR A 105 10.90 -11.49 6.95
N ASN A 106 12.04 -11.24 7.60
CA ASN A 106 12.18 -11.32 9.06
C ASN A 106 11.39 -10.24 9.80
N LEU A 107 11.07 -9.13 9.14
CA LEU A 107 10.21 -8.07 9.67
C LEU A 107 8.73 -8.30 9.33
N LEU A 108 8.40 -9.35 8.56
CA LEU A 108 7.04 -9.66 8.09
C LEU A 108 6.49 -10.97 8.68
N SER A 109 7.22 -11.60 9.59
CA SER A 109 6.92 -12.93 10.14
C SER A 109 6.38 -12.92 11.58
N GLY A 110 6.14 -11.73 12.15
CA GLY A 110 5.80 -11.55 13.55
C GLY A 110 6.93 -11.91 14.50
N ASN A 111 8.17 -11.53 14.17
CA ASN A 111 9.35 -11.89 14.94
C ASN A 111 9.64 -10.87 16.05
N LEU A 112 9.47 -11.27 17.31
CA LEU A 112 9.71 -10.42 18.49
C LEU A 112 11.17 -9.96 18.66
N LYS A 113 12.13 -10.55 17.94
CA LYS A 113 13.51 -10.03 17.91
C LYS A 113 13.63 -8.69 17.16
N HIS A 114 12.66 -8.39 16.31
CA HIS A 114 12.65 -7.21 15.45
C HIS A 114 11.33 -6.43 15.55
N ALA A 115 10.56 -6.65 16.61
CA ALA A 115 9.26 -6.01 16.79
C ALA A 115 8.82 -6.02 18.25
N ALA A 116 7.96 -5.07 18.61
CA ALA A 116 7.36 -5.00 19.94
C ALA A 116 5.85 -4.68 19.84
N TYR A 117 5.09 -5.11 20.84
CA TYR A 117 3.68 -4.76 20.96
C TYR A 117 3.54 -3.33 21.48
N LEU A 118 2.87 -2.49 20.70
CA LEU A 118 2.59 -1.10 21.04
C LEU A 118 1.11 -0.79 20.82
N THR A 119 0.54 0.02 21.69
CA THR A 119 -0.78 0.62 21.46
C THR A 119 -0.65 1.79 20.51
N VAL A 120 -1.77 2.17 19.89
CA VAL A 120 -1.82 3.39 19.06
C VAL A 120 -1.46 4.64 19.86
N GLU A 121 -1.88 4.74 21.12
CA GLU A 121 -1.56 5.88 21.98
C GLU A 121 -0.04 6.01 22.19
N GLN A 122 0.66 4.88 22.41
CA GLN A 122 2.13 4.88 22.51
C GLN A 122 2.80 5.32 21.20
N LEU A 123 2.27 4.92 20.05
CA LEU A 123 2.80 5.34 18.74
C LEU A 123 2.60 6.84 18.52
N LEU A 124 1.44 7.39 18.89
CA LEU A 124 1.17 8.82 18.79
C LEU A 124 1.99 9.64 19.80
N ASP A 125 2.25 9.12 21.00
CA ASP A 125 3.15 9.75 21.97
C ASP A 125 4.57 9.87 21.41
N LEU A 126 5.08 8.78 20.82
CA LEU A 126 6.40 8.78 20.17
C LEU A 126 6.45 9.78 19.01
N TYR A 127 5.42 9.78 18.16
CA TYR A 127 5.31 10.72 17.02
C TYR A 127 5.27 12.19 17.47
N GLN A 128 4.50 12.52 18.51
CA GLN A 128 4.38 13.89 19.00
C GLN A 128 5.59 14.37 19.79
N ALA A 129 6.44 13.46 20.26
CA ALA A 129 7.69 13.78 20.93
C ALA A 129 8.83 14.16 19.95
N GLU A 130 8.68 13.87 18.65
CA GLU A 130 9.63 14.30 17.63
C GLU A 130 9.66 15.84 17.53
N GLU A 131 10.82 16.43 17.25
CA GLU A 131 10.96 17.91 17.19
C GLU A 131 10.08 18.55 16.12
N GLN A 132 9.87 17.83 15.01
CA GLN A 132 9.04 18.26 13.88
C GLN A 132 8.15 17.11 13.41
N PRO A 133 7.01 16.86 14.10
CA PRO A 133 6.09 15.82 13.70
C PRO A 133 5.54 16.09 12.30
N LEU A 134 5.65 15.10 11.42
CA LEU A 134 5.23 15.21 10.01
C LEU A 134 3.70 15.11 9.89
N PRO A 135 3.05 15.95 9.08
CA PRO A 135 1.58 16.03 9.03
C PRO A 135 0.92 14.82 8.35
N ILE A 136 1.71 13.85 7.86
CA ILE A 136 1.21 12.64 7.21
C ILE A 136 1.78 11.44 7.93
N ILE A 137 0.90 10.55 8.39
CA ILE A 137 1.26 9.27 8.99
C ILE A 137 0.86 8.16 8.02
N ASP A 138 1.84 7.34 7.66
CA ASP A 138 1.69 6.20 6.76
C ASP A 138 1.76 4.89 7.57
N LEU A 139 0.61 4.21 7.65
CA LEU A 139 0.48 2.87 8.22
C LEU A 139 0.83 1.88 7.11
N SER A 140 2.11 1.55 7.03
CA SER A 140 2.69 0.78 5.92
C SER A 140 3.38 -0.48 6.43
N GLY A 141 4.04 -1.17 5.49
CA GLY A 141 4.76 -2.42 5.62
C GLY A 141 3.93 -3.53 6.25
N GLY A 142 4.45 -4.75 6.21
CA GLY A 142 3.58 -5.86 6.49
C GLY A 142 2.39 -5.92 5.54
N GLN A 143 1.21 -6.08 6.13
CA GLN A 143 -0.08 -5.88 5.53
C GLN A 143 -0.99 -5.30 6.61
N PRO A 144 -1.27 -3.97 6.59
CA PRO A 144 -2.12 -3.31 7.56
C PRO A 144 -3.50 -3.98 7.72
N ASP A 145 -4.11 -4.45 6.62
CA ASP A 145 -5.42 -5.12 6.69
C ASP A 145 -5.40 -6.50 7.35
N LEU A 146 -4.24 -7.09 7.68
CA LEU A 146 -4.23 -8.23 8.60
C LEU A 146 -4.74 -7.84 9.99
N ILE A 147 -4.70 -6.54 10.30
CA ILE A 147 -5.14 -5.97 11.58
C ILE A 147 -5.90 -4.66 11.31
N PRO A 148 -7.11 -4.74 10.71
CA PRO A 148 -7.87 -3.55 10.35
C PRO A 148 -8.24 -2.69 11.56
N GLU A 149 -8.29 -3.28 12.76
CA GLU A 149 -8.44 -2.55 14.02
C GLU A 149 -7.34 -1.50 14.22
N TRP A 150 -6.12 -1.77 13.78
CA TRP A 150 -5.02 -0.81 13.89
C TRP A 150 -5.34 0.50 13.20
N ILE A 151 -5.86 0.45 11.97
CA ILE A 151 -6.24 1.62 11.18
C ILE A 151 -7.36 2.40 11.86
N LEU A 152 -8.40 1.68 12.32
CA LEU A 152 -9.52 2.28 13.05
C LEU A 152 -9.06 2.97 14.34
N TRP A 153 -8.27 2.28 15.17
CA TRP A 153 -7.77 2.82 16.42
C TRP A 153 -6.87 4.03 16.19
N PHE A 154 -6.04 4.02 15.13
CA PHE A 154 -5.19 5.15 14.77
C PHE A 154 -6.01 6.39 14.42
N THR A 155 -6.98 6.24 13.51
CA THR A 155 -7.84 7.35 13.09
C THR A 155 -8.70 7.87 14.26
N ASP A 156 -9.26 6.99 15.08
CA ASP A 156 -10.02 7.38 16.27
C ASP A 156 -9.14 8.08 17.32
N ALA A 157 -7.89 7.66 17.51
CA ALA A 157 -6.95 8.33 18.41
C ALA A 157 -6.55 9.72 17.89
N VAL A 158 -6.31 9.87 16.57
CA VAL A 158 -6.07 11.19 15.94
C VAL A 158 -7.26 12.12 16.18
N ARG A 159 -8.50 11.63 16.10
CA ARG A 159 -9.71 12.39 16.46
C ARG A 159 -9.71 12.80 17.94
N ARG A 160 -9.54 11.84 18.85
CA ARG A 160 -9.55 12.10 20.31
C ARG A 160 -8.50 13.11 20.74
N ARG A 161 -7.32 13.11 20.09
CA ARG A 161 -6.22 14.05 20.38
C ARG A 161 -6.39 15.44 19.73
N GLY A 162 -7.47 15.68 18.99
CA GLY A 162 -7.72 16.96 18.32
C GLY A 162 -6.72 17.26 17.20
N LEU A 163 -6.25 16.22 16.51
CA LEU A 163 -5.26 16.31 15.43
C LEU A 163 -5.90 16.30 14.03
N VAL A 164 -7.23 16.24 13.93
CA VAL A 164 -7.96 16.36 12.65
C VAL A 164 -7.61 17.68 11.96
N GLY A 165 -7.36 17.62 10.65
CA GLY A 165 -6.91 18.76 9.84
C GLY A 165 -5.43 19.15 10.06
N LYS A 166 -4.71 18.48 10.97
CA LYS A 166 -3.26 18.64 11.19
C LYS A 166 -2.48 17.39 10.81
N VAL A 167 -3.13 16.23 10.93
CA VAL A 167 -2.59 14.93 10.58
C VAL A 167 -3.53 14.24 9.59
N TYR A 168 -2.95 13.74 8.50
CA TYR A 168 -3.61 12.85 7.55
C TYR A 168 -3.04 11.45 7.71
N VAL A 169 -3.93 10.45 7.79
CA VAL A 169 -3.55 9.04 7.91
C VAL A 169 -3.66 8.39 6.53
N TRP A 170 -2.62 7.66 6.15
CA TRP A 170 -2.56 6.87 4.94
C TRP A 170 -2.33 5.42 5.30
N SER A 171 -2.86 4.46 4.53
CA SER A 171 -2.46 3.07 4.68
C SER A 171 -2.33 2.32 3.36
N ASP A 172 -1.38 1.38 3.35
CA ASP A 172 -1.19 0.43 2.26
C ASP A 172 -2.05 -0.82 2.45
N ASP A 173 -2.44 -1.42 1.33
CA ASP A 173 -3.17 -2.68 1.31
C ASP A 173 -2.71 -3.55 0.14
N ASN A 174 -2.33 -4.79 0.41
CA ASN A 174 -1.98 -5.75 -0.63
C ASN A 174 -3.18 -6.50 -1.23
N LEU A 175 -4.42 -6.25 -0.79
CA LEU A 175 -5.66 -6.88 -1.27
C LEU A 175 -5.68 -8.41 -1.09
N SER A 176 -4.99 -8.93 -0.06
CA SER A 176 -4.88 -10.38 0.18
C SER A 176 -6.03 -11.01 0.95
N ASN A 177 -6.87 -10.20 1.60
CA ASN A 177 -7.94 -10.68 2.46
C ASN A 177 -9.08 -9.65 2.57
N ASN A 178 -10.14 -10.02 3.26
CA ASN A 178 -11.35 -9.24 3.49
C ASN A 178 -11.56 -8.92 4.99
N TYR A 179 -10.48 -8.90 5.77
CA TYR A 179 -10.54 -8.80 7.23
C TYR A 179 -11.17 -7.51 7.72
N LEU A 180 -11.06 -6.41 6.96
CA LEU A 180 -11.79 -5.18 7.26
C LEU A 180 -13.26 -5.46 7.64
N TRP A 181 -13.95 -6.28 6.85
CA TRP A 181 -15.37 -6.60 7.10
C TRP A 181 -15.60 -7.82 7.99
N GLU A 182 -14.59 -8.67 8.20
CA GLU A 182 -14.68 -9.79 9.13
C GLU A 182 -14.48 -9.36 10.58
N HIS A 183 -13.79 -8.23 10.80
CA HIS A 183 -13.36 -7.80 12.11
C HIS A 183 -13.89 -6.43 12.53
N LEU A 184 -14.31 -5.58 11.59
CA LEU A 184 -14.96 -4.31 11.90
C LEU A 184 -16.45 -4.35 11.57
N SER A 185 -17.25 -3.67 12.39
CA SER A 185 -18.65 -3.41 12.11
C SER A 185 -18.84 -2.40 10.97
N LYS A 186 -20.06 -2.31 10.44
CA LYS A 186 -20.39 -1.31 9.42
C LYS A 186 -20.20 0.12 9.95
N GLU A 187 -20.55 0.36 11.21
CA GLU A 187 -20.40 1.65 11.88
C GLU A 187 -18.92 2.01 12.05
N GLU A 188 -18.08 1.02 12.38
CA GLU A 188 -16.62 1.19 12.47
C GLU A 188 -15.99 1.52 11.12
N ILE A 189 -16.37 0.80 10.06
CA ILE A 189 -15.95 1.10 8.70
C ILE A 189 -16.44 2.49 8.27
N GLY A 190 -17.66 2.87 8.65
CA GLY A 190 -18.22 4.21 8.40
C GLY A 190 -17.39 5.32 9.02
N ARG A 191 -16.73 5.08 10.17
CA ARG A 191 -15.80 6.05 10.77
C ARG A 191 -14.49 6.19 9.98
N LEU A 192 -14.14 5.25 9.13
CA LEU A 192 -12.97 5.38 8.24
C LEU A 192 -13.28 6.16 6.96
N ALA A 193 -14.55 6.35 6.61
CA ALA A 193 -14.98 7.01 5.37
C ALA A 193 -14.88 8.55 5.40
N GLU A 194 -13.92 9.12 6.13
CA GLU A 194 -13.66 10.57 6.22
C GLU A 194 -12.43 10.94 5.38
N PRO A 195 -12.60 11.41 4.12
CA PRO A 195 -11.49 11.66 3.19
C PRO A 195 -10.56 12.79 3.64
N SER A 196 -11.02 13.70 4.49
CA SER A 196 -10.20 14.75 5.10
C SER A 196 -9.25 14.22 6.18
N LEU A 197 -9.42 12.98 6.62
CA LEU A 197 -8.60 12.36 7.67
C LEU A 197 -7.84 11.14 7.17
N TYR A 198 -8.44 10.34 6.30
CA TYR A 198 -7.90 9.03 5.96
C TYR A 198 -8.05 8.69 4.48
N GLY A 199 -6.98 8.14 3.90
CA GLY A 199 -6.98 7.51 2.58
C GLY A 199 -6.29 6.15 2.61
N ARG A 200 -6.67 5.28 1.68
CA ARG A 200 -6.13 3.93 1.55
C ARG A 200 -5.75 3.64 0.12
N VAL A 201 -4.65 2.91 -0.07
CA VAL A 201 -4.22 2.48 -1.39
C VAL A 201 -4.11 0.95 -1.47
N GLY A 202 -4.82 0.38 -2.43
CA GLY A 202 -4.73 -1.04 -2.74
C GLY A 202 -3.72 -1.31 -3.85
N CYS A 203 -2.93 -2.35 -3.67
CA CYS A 203 -1.94 -2.79 -4.64
C CYS A 203 -2.42 -3.98 -5.46
N PHE A 204 -2.53 -3.80 -6.77
CA PHE A 204 -2.59 -4.91 -7.71
C PHE A 204 -1.18 -5.48 -7.93
N LYS A 205 -0.94 -6.70 -7.46
CA LYS A 205 0.38 -7.35 -7.48
C LYS A 205 0.69 -8.06 -8.82
N GLY A 206 0.10 -7.60 -9.91
CA GLY A 206 0.24 -8.19 -11.25
C GLY A 206 -0.90 -7.74 -12.14
N PHE A 207 -0.85 -8.11 -13.41
CA PHE A 207 -1.86 -7.76 -14.41
C PHE A 207 -2.55 -8.99 -15.03
N ASP A 208 -2.14 -10.19 -14.63
CA ASP A 208 -2.80 -11.45 -14.95
C ASP A 208 -2.53 -12.47 -13.82
N PRO A 209 -3.18 -13.65 -13.81
CA PRO A 209 -2.94 -14.66 -12.77
C PRO A 209 -1.49 -15.15 -12.67
N GLU A 210 -0.77 -15.22 -13.80
CA GLU A 210 0.60 -15.73 -13.89
C GLU A 210 1.62 -14.75 -13.27
N SER A 211 1.54 -13.48 -13.67
CA SER A 211 2.34 -12.37 -13.12
C SER A 211 2.02 -12.15 -11.66
N PHE A 212 0.75 -12.25 -11.25
CA PHE A 212 0.36 -12.21 -9.85
C PHE A 212 1.03 -13.30 -9.03
N SER A 213 0.87 -14.56 -9.41
CA SER A 213 1.45 -15.70 -8.69
C SER A 213 2.97 -15.61 -8.62
N PHE A 214 3.61 -15.23 -9.73
CA PHE A 214 5.05 -14.95 -9.80
C PHE A 214 5.48 -13.88 -8.81
N ASN A 215 4.74 -12.77 -8.76
CA ASN A 215 5.09 -11.62 -7.95
C ASN A 215 4.92 -11.87 -6.47
N THR A 216 3.93 -12.66 -6.04
CA THR A 216 3.52 -12.80 -4.63
C THR A 216 3.94 -14.12 -3.98
N ASN A 217 4.31 -15.12 -4.79
CA ASN A 217 4.49 -16.52 -4.39
C ASN A 217 3.20 -17.16 -3.81
N THR A 218 2.05 -16.80 -4.37
CA THR A 218 0.73 -17.32 -3.95
C THR A 218 -0.05 -17.93 -5.12
N TYR A 219 -1.21 -18.53 -4.82
CA TYR A 219 -2.08 -19.18 -5.79
C TYR A 219 -2.66 -18.16 -6.81
N PRO A 220 -2.57 -18.44 -8.13
CA PRO A 220 -3.00 -17.50 -9.20
C PRO A 220 -4.48 -17.11 -9.13
N GLU A 221 -5.33 -17.94 -8.55
CA GLU A 221 -6.77 -17.71 -8.38
C GLU A 221 -7.06 -16.49 -7.49
N LEU A 222 -6.13 -16.10 -6.62
CA LEU A 222 -6.26 -14.90 -5.78
C LEU A 222 -6.10 -13.60 -6.57
N PHE A 223 -5.66 -13.67 -7.83
CA PHE A 223 -5.61 -12.50 -8.72
C PHE A 223 -6.99 -11.86 -8.85
N ASP A 224 -8.02 -12.68 -9.10
CA ASP A 224 -9.41 -12.23 -9.25
C ASP A 224 -9.98 -11.61 -7.98
N GLN A 225 -9.51 -12.08 -6.83
CA GLN A 225 -9.96 -11.59 -5.53
C GLN A 225 -9.57 -10.12 -5.31
N GLN A 226 -8.46 -9.66 -5.88
CA GLN A 226 -8.02 -8.25 -5.75
C GLN A 226 -9.09 -7.28 -6.26
N PHE A 227 -9.76 -7.59 -7.38
CA PHE A 227 -10.83 -6.75 -7.93
C PHE A 227 -12.08 -6.77 -7.04
N VAL A 228 -12.42 -7.95 -6.49
CA VAL A 228 -13.57 -8.10 -5.59
C VAL A 228 -13.36 -7.28 -4.32
N ILE A 229 -12.18 -7.37 -3.71
CA ILE A 229 -11.81 -6.61 -2.50
C ILE A 229 -11.79 -5.12 -2.82
N MET A 230 -11.10 -4.70 -3.89
CA MET A 230 -11.02 -3.28 -4.26
C MET A 230 -12.41 -2.68 -4.50
N LYS A 231 -13.28 -3.37 -5.24
CA LYS A 231 -14.67 -2.93 -5.45
C LYS A 231 -15.39 -2.73 -4.12
N ARG A 232 -15.31 -3.71 -3.22
CA ARG A 232 -15.96 -3.64 -1.91
C ARG A 232 -15.40 -2.52 -1.03
N LEU A 233 -14.10 -2.22 -1.12
CA LEU A 233 -13.47 -1.06 -0.45
C LEU A 233 -14.03 0.26 -0.99
N VAL A 234 -14.15 0.39 -2.31
CA VAL A 234 -14.76 1.57 -2.96
C VAL A 234 -16.23 1.73 -2.56
N GLU A 235 -17.01 0.64 -2.58
CA GLU A 235 -18.42 0.62 -2.16
C GLU A 235 -18.60 0.95 -0.66
N SER A 236 -17.56 0.75 0.15
CA SER A 236 -17.54 1.13 1.57
C SER A 236 -17.29 2.63 1.80
N ARG A 237 -17.24 3.44 0.74
CA ARG A 237 -17.03 4.91 0.77
C ARG A 237 -15.68 5.34 1.38
N LEU A 238 -14.71 4.42 1.45
CA LEU A 238 -13.33 4.76 1.82
C LEU A 238 -12.66 5.50 0.68
N ASP A 239 -11.86 6.54 0.95
CA ASP A 239 -11.10 7.23 -0.11
C ASP A 239 -9.99 6.33 -0.65
N MET A 240 -10.36 5.58 -1.69
CA MET A 240 -9.57 4.51 -2.27
C MET A 240 -8.76 4.99 -3.48
N TYR A 241 -7.52 4.53 -3.50
CA TYR A 241 -6.58 4.67 -4.61
C TYR A 241 -6.00 3.31 -4.98
N GLY A 242 -5.40 3.24 -6.17
CA GLY A 242 -4.73 2.04 -6.65
C GLY A 242 -3.24 2.30 -6.93
N TYR A 243 -2.42 1.28 -6.74
CA TYR A 243 -1.20 1.16 -7.52
C TYR A 243 -1.02 -0.25 -8.06
N VAL A 244 -0.24 -0.40 -9.12
CA VAL A 244 0.00 -1.69 -9.77
C VAL A 244 1.49 -1.93 -10.00
N THR A 245 1.92 -3.17 -9.83
CA THR A 245 3.26 -3.63 -10.21
C THR A 245 3.20 -4.36 -11.54
N LEU A 246 3.86 -3.81 -12.57
CA LEU A 246 3.77 -4.31 -13.95
C LEU A 246 4.89 -5.29 -14.32
N THR A 247 5.22 -6.21 -13.43
CA THR A 247 6.27 -7.21 -13.63
C THR A 247 5.69 -8.58 -13.98
N ALA A 248 6.30 -9.28 -14.94
CA ALA A 248 5.92 -10.62 -15.37
C ALA A 248 7.13 -11.46 -15.78
N GLN A 249 6.95 -12.79 -15.87
CA GLN A 249 8.01 -13.72 -16.26
C GLN A 249 8.38 -13.61 -17.74
N THR A 250 7.41 -13.34 -18.60
CA THR A 250 7.58 -13.20 -20.07
C THR A 250 6.79 -12.00 -20.58
N ALA A 251 7.12 -11.53 -21.79
CA ALA A 251 6.39 -10.47 -22.50
C ALA A 251 5.31 -11.04 -23.45
N ASP A 252 4.99 -12.33 -23.33
CA ASP A 252 4.08 -13.00 -24.27
C ASP A 252 2.68 -12.41 -24.18
N SER A 253 2.16 -11.94 -25.32
CA SER A 253 0.84 -11.28 -25.39
C SER A 253 0.67 -10.13 -24.39
N LEU A 254 1.77 -9.47 -24.01
CA LEU A 254 1.79 -8.43 -22.97
C LEU A 254 0.73 -7.35 -23.21
N GLN A 255 0.62 -6.87 -24.45
CA GLN A 255 -0.35 -5.85 -24.82
C GLN A 255 -1.79 -6.29 -24.51
N ASN A 256 -2.18 -7.51 -24.91
CA ASN A 256 -3.54 -8.02 -24.69
C ASN A 256 -3.81 -8.23 -23.20
N LYS A 257 -2.83 -8.75 -22.45
CA LYS A 257 -2.93 -8.96 -21.00
C LYS A 257 -3.11 -7.63 -20.25
N MET A 258 -2.34 -6.60 -20.62
CA MET A 258 -2.45 -5.25 -20.06
C MET A 258 -3.80 -4.59 -20.37
N ILE A 259 -4.27 -4.69 -21.62
CA ILE A 259 -5.60 -4.17 -22.01
C ILE A 259 -6.69 -4.86 -21.19
N SER A 260 -6.67 -6.19 -21.11
CA SER A 260 -7.64 -6.96 -20.34
C SER A 260 -7.61 -6.61 -18.84
N PHE A 261 -6.44 -6.38 -18.26
CA PHE A 261 -6.31 -5.91 -16.88
C PHE A 261 -6.99 -4.55 -16.66
N MET A 262 -6.76 -3.61 -17.57
CA MET A 262 -7.35 -2.27 -17.51
C MET A 262 -8.87 -2.31 -17.69
N ASP A 263 -9.37 -3.16 -18.60
CA ASP A 263 -10.80 -3.42 -18.76
C ASP A 263 -11.41 -3.93 -17.45
N GLN A 264 -10.77 -4.91 -16.80
CA GLN A 264 -11.23 -5.44 -15.52
C GLN A 264 -11.29 -4.38 -14.42
N ILE A 265 -10.34 -3.43 -14.37
CA ILE A 265 -10.42 -2.31 -13.42
C ILE A 265 -11.67 -1.46 -13.68
N GLN A 266 -11.91 -1.08 -14.93
CA GLN A 266 -13.04 -0.19 -15.26
C GLN A 266 -14.40 -0.86 -15.09
N GLU A 267 -14.51 -2.12 -15.51
CA GLU A 267 -15.76 -2.88 -15.51
C GLU A 267 -16.15 -3.38 -14.12
N ARG A 268 -15.15 -3.86 -13.34
CA ARG A 268 -15.42 -4.54 -12.07
C ARG A 268 -15.37 -3.61 -10.86
N ILE A 269 -14.58 -2.53 -10.92
CA ILE A 269 -14.40 -1.61 -9.78
C ILE A 269 -15.17 -0.32 -10.04
N HIS A 270 -14.71 0.50 -10.98
CA HIS A 270 -15.38 1.75 -11.35
C HIS A 270 -14.79 2.32 -12.66
N PRO A 271 -15.59 2.94 -13.55
CA PRO A 271 -15.12 3.45 -14.85
C PRO A 271 -13.94 4.43 -14.77
N ASN A 272 -13.89 5.23 -13.70
CA ASN A 272 -12.81 6.20 -13.44
C ASN A 272 -11.65 5.65 -12.59
N PHE A 273 -11.71 4.40 -12.10
CA PHE A 273 -10.71 3.91 -11.13
C PHE A 273 -9.30 3.81 -11.71
N LEU A 274 -9.17 3.63 -13.02
CA LEU A 274 -7.87 3.71 -13.71
C LEU A 274 -7.19 5.07 -13.51
N LEU A 275 -7.96 6.17 -13.48
CA LEU A 275 -7.43 7.51 -13.21
C LEU A 275 -7.06 7.73 -11.73
N ARG A 276 -7.44 6.78 -10.85
CA ARG A 276 -7.00 6.68 -9.46
C ARG A 276 -5.89 5.66 -9.23
N THR A 277 -5.41 5.01 -10.29
CA THR A 277 -4.45 3.89 -10.21
C THR A 277 -3.13 4.27 -10.88
N ILE A 278 -2.02 4.11 -10.16
CA ILE A 278 -0.69 4.48 -10.68
C ILE A 278 0.20 3.23 -10.79
N PRO A 279 0.79 2.92 -11.95
CA PRO A 279 1.84 1.91 -12.02
C PRO A 279 3.09 2.40 -11.31
N LEU A 280 3.61 1.61 -10.38
CA LEU A 280 4.83 1.94 -9.64
C LEU A 280 6.00 1.07 -10.12
N PRO A 281 7.18 1.68 -10.38
CA PRO A 281 8.32 0.94 -10.87
C PRO A 281 8.90 0.07 -9.75
N ILE A 282 9.13 -1.20 -10.08
CA ILE A 282 9.89 -2.10 -9.21
C ILE A 282 11.37 -1.78 -9.34
N LYS A 283 12.00 -1.48 -8.20
CA LYS A 283 13.42 -1.19 -8.04
C LYS A 283 14.08 -2.25 -7.16
N THR A 284 15.40 -2.34 -7.26
CA THR A 284 16.21 -3.23 -6.43
C THR A 284 16.56 -2.53 -5.12
N PHE A 285 16.40 -3.22 -4.00
CA PHE A 285 16.72 -2.76 -2.65
C PHE A 285 17.50 -3.86 -1.92
N SER A 286 18.20 -3.52 -0.83
CA SER A 286 19.02 -4.48 -0.09
C SER A 286 18.25 -5.75 0.31
N PRO A 287 16.98 -5.68 0.79
CA PRO A 287 16.18 -6.88 1.09
C PRO A 287 15.76 -7.72 -0.12
N SER A 288 15.69 -7.15 -1.34
CA SER A 288 15.24 -7.88 -2.52
C SER A 288 16.37 -8.60 -3.25
N ILE A 289 17.60 -8.09 -3.20
CA ILE A 289 18.80 -8.70 -3.82
C ILE A 289 18.90 -10.21 -3.58
N PRO A 290 18.86 -10.74 -2.34
CA PRO A 290 19.03 -12.18 -2.09
C PRO A 290 17.86 -13.04 -2.59
N ARG A 291 16.73 -12.43 -2.95
CA ARG A 291 15.52 -13.12 -3.46
C ARG A 291 15.48 -13.14 -4.98
N MET A 292 16.25 -12.25 -5.62
CA MET A 292 16.24 -12.07 -7.06
C MET A 292 17.07 -13.15 -7.76
N ALA A 293 16.63 -13.47 -8.97
CA ALA A 293 17.22 -14.45 -9.88
C ALA A 293 17.14 -13.87 -11.30
N SER A 294 17.67 -14.57 -12.31
CA SER A 294 17.68 -14.09 -13.70
C SER A 294 16.29 -13.64 -14.18
N LEU A 295 15.26 -14.43 -13.91
CA LEU A 295 13.86 -14.12 -14.27
C LEU A 295 13.35 -12.83 -13.61
N HIS A 296 13.77 -12.53 -12.37
CA HIS A 296 13.37 -11.29 -11.69
C HIS A 296 14.03 -10.05 -12.31
N HIS A 297 15.28 -10.16 -12.75
CA HIS A 297 15.94 -9.08 -13.51
C HIS A 297 15.29 -8.86 -14.87
N GLN A 298 14.88 -9.94 -15.54
CA GLN A 298 14.10 -9.85 -16.78
C GLN A 298 12.74 -9.18 -16.54
N ALA A 299 12.04 -9.53 -15.46
CA ALA A 299 10.76 -8.92 -15.10
C ALA A 299 10.86 -7.40 -14.88
N ILE A 300 11.99 -6.92 -14.33
CA ILE A 300 12.28 -5.48 -14.21
C ILE A 300 12.45 -4.80 -15.57
N SER A 301 12.84 -5.53 -16.62
CA SER A 301 12.91 -4.99 -17.98
C SER A 301 11.52 -4.97 -18.62
N ILE A 302 10.75 -6.05 -18.47
CA ILE A 302 9.39 -6.20 -19.04
C ILE A 302 8.44 -5.11 -18.55
N GLN A 303 8.58 -4.62 -17.31
CA GLN A 303 7.71 -3.54 -16.81
C GLN A 303 7.78 -2.25 -17.63
N GLN A 304 8.88 -2.00 -18.36
CA GLN A 304 9.02 -0.84 -19.24
C GLN A 304 8.10 -0.95 -20.46
N GLU A 305 8.01 -2.15 -21.04
CA GLU A 305 7.09 -2.43 -22.13
C GLU A 305 5.64 -2.38 -21.62
N ALA A 306 5.39 -2.92 -20.43
CA ALA A 306 4.06 -2.93 -19.83
C ALA A 306 3.56 -1.51 -19.50
N VAL A 307 4.42 -0.63 -18.97
CA VAL A 307 4.03 0.76 -18.67
C VAL A 307 3.81 1.59 -19.94
N ALA A 308 4.54 1.29 -21.03
CA ALA A 308 4.27 1.91 -22.33
C ALA A 308 2.84 1.57 -22.81
N VAL A 309 2.45 0.28 -22.74
CA VAL A 309 1.07 -0.13 -23.05
C VAL A 309 0.05 0.56 -22.14
N TRP A 310 0.30 0.62 -20.83
CA TRP A 310 -0.57 1.31 -19.88
C TRP A 310 -0.80 2.78 -20.27
N ASN A 311 0.27 3.51 -20.61
CA ASN A 311 0.19 4.91 -20.99
C ASN A 311 -0.58 5.11 -22.31
N ASP A 312 -0.31 4.27 -23.31
CA ASP A 312 -1.03 4.32 -24.60
C ASP A 312 -2.53 4.06 -24.42
N GLU A 313 -2.89 3.09 -23.57
CA GLU A 313 -4.28 2.77 -23.27
C GLU A 313 -4.98 3.87 -22.47
N LEU A 314 -4.29 4.49 -21.49
CA LEU A 314 -4.84 5.67 -20.81
C LEU A 314 -5.14 6.81 -21.79
N GLN A 315 -4.26 7.06 -22.77
CA GLN A 315 -4.47 8.10 -23.78
C GLN A 315 -5.67 7.81 -24.70
N LYS A 316 -5.92 6.54 -25.02
CA LYS A 316 -7.09 6.12 -25.83
C LYS A 316 -8.39 6.21 -25.04
N ARG A 317 -8.37 5.83 -23.76
CA ARG A 317 -9.57 5.70 -22.92
C ARG A 317 -10.05 7.03 -22.33
N PHE A 318 -9.14 7.97 -22.10
CA PHE A 318 -9.44 9.22 -21.39
C PHE A 318 -8.94 10.45 -22.13
N THR A 319 -9.75 11.51 -22.11
CA THR A 319 -9.38 12.80 -22.69
C THR A 319 -8.17 13.39 -21.96
N ALA A 320 -7.45 14.29 -22.62
CA ALA A 320 -6.36 15.02 -21.98
C ALA A 320 -6.84 15.76 -20.72
N GLU A 321 -8.01 16.42 -20.79
CA GLU A 321 -8.61 17.12 -19.65
C GLU A 321 -8.85 16.19 -18.46
N GLN A 322 -9.39 14.98 -18.69
CA GLN A 322 -9.55 13.99 -17.63
C GLN A 322 -8.19 13.62 -17.03
N ARG A 323 -7.19 13.31 -17.86
CA ARG A 323 -5.86 12.88 -17.39
C ARG A 323 -5.05 13.97 -16.68
N TYR A 324 -5.40 15.25 -16.85
CA TYR A 324 -4.74 16.37 -16.16
C TYR A 324 -5.32 16.68 -14.78
N LYS A 325 -6.46 16.10 -14.42
CA LYS A 325 -7.02 16.24 -13.07
C LYS A 325 -6.14 15.51 -12.06
N ARG A 326 -6.12 16.00 -10.82
CA ARG A 326 -5.46 15.30 -9.72
C ARG A 326 -6.22 14.03 -9.39
N VAL A 327 -5.46 13.06 -8.89
CA VAL A 327 -5.95 11.70 -8.63
C VAL A 327 -7.23 11.67 -7.75
N PHE A 328 -7.34 12.55 -6.76
CA PHE A 328 -8.51 12.63 -5.87
C PHE A 328 -9.76 13.26 -6.52
N GLU A 329 -9.60 14.02 -7.62
CA GLU A 329 -10.72 14.70 -8.32
C GLU A 329 -11.56 13.71 -9.16
N HIS A 330 -11.05 12.51 -9.39
CA HIS A 330 -11.78 11.46 -10.09
C HIS A 330 -12.81 10.82 -9.16
N MET A 331 -14.01 11.39 -9.08
CA MET A 331 -15.06 10.84 -8.22
C MET A 331 -15.35 9.37 -8.56
N ILE A 332 -15.39 8.55 -7.52
CA ILE A 332 -15.70 7.11 -7.54
C ILE A 332 -16.96 6.80 -6.73
N TRP A 333 -17.67 7.84 -6.31
CA TRP A 333 -19.01 7.79 -5.75
C TRP A 333 -19.83 8.95 -6.29
N ASP A 334 -21.14 8.74 -6.40
CA ASP A 334 -22.12 9.78 -6.66
C ASP A 334 -22.32 10.70 -5.45
#